data_AF-A0A0B3AZV6-F1
#
_entry.id   AF-A0A0B3AZV6-F1
#
_cell.length_a   1.000
_cell.length_b   1.000
_cell.length_c   1.000
_cell.angle_alpha   90.00
_cell.angle_beta   90.00
_cell.angle_gamma   90.00
#
_symmetry.space_group_name_H-M   'P 1'
#
loop_
_entity.id
_entity.type
_entity.pdbx_description
1 polymer ?
#
loop_
_entity_poly.entity_id
_entity_poly.type
_entity_poly.pdbx_seq_one_letter_code
_entity_poly.pdbx_strand_id
1 'polypeptide(L)'
;KKKPEISTTIEAFMGDMVHQSLEDLYKRKKFQQRIAKASLIKFFRNLWAKNYSSDILIVKEDQGLTENNYRKMGEKFLLDYFERMKPFEEFTILGLETQDRMTLPDGNQWHVRIDKLGCDNDGNYFVCDYKTNARMKDQEEADQDRQLAMYSIWVKDKFKDAKSVKLVWHMLAFDKDAISERTDEQLEKLQNEIVEKIKEIENAKEFPGVKLVDEFAETKKNLSELNKKEDELKEKLIVYAKQFGIDIVYGSNMKTSVKEIEKVVLPEDKKELINFLKENGMWDEISMINFMGFQSRILKGQLDEVKDKVEIVKDFRLSLSKRKDTGDE
;
A
#
# COMPACT_ATOMS: atom_id res chain seq x y z
N LYS A 1 1.90 8.10 8.43
CA LYS A 1 2.16 6.65 8.41
C LYS A 1 3.63 6.43 8.73
N LYS A 2 3.99 5.90 9.90
CA LYS A 2 5.36 5.40 10.13
C LYS A 2 5.54 4.18 9.23
N LYS A 3 6.56 4.20 8.36
CA LYS A 3 6.99 2.96 7.67
C LYS A 3 7.49 2.00 8.75
N PRO A 4 7.21 0.69 8.65
CA PRO A 4 7.84 -0.28 9.53
C PRO A 4 9.36 -0.16 9.41
N GLU A 5 10.08 -0.27 10.54
CA GLU A 5 11.56 -0.36 10.61
C GLU A 5 12.02 -1.74 10.08
N ILE A 6 11.75 -2.02 8.81
CA ILE A 6 12.39 -3.13 8.13
C ILE A 6 13.45 -2.50 7.23
N SER A 7 14.70 -2.55 7.68
CA SER A 7 15.84 -2.11 6.88
C SER A 7 15.89 -2.96 5.60
N THR A 8 15.79 -2.32 4.45
CA THR A 8 15.95 -3.00 3.16
C THR A 8 17.40 -3.48 3.06
N THR A 9 17.62 -4.75 2.69
CA THR A 9 18.98 -5.27 2.49
C THR A 9 19.57 -4.79 1.18
N ILE A 10 20.90 -4.73 1.11
CA ILE A 10 21.62 -4.30 -0.10
C ILE A 10 21.36 -5.22 -1.29
N GLU A 11 21.14 -6.52 -1.08
CA GLU A 11 20.79 -7.47 -2.13
C GLU A 11 19.39 -7.21 -2.69
N ALA A 12 18.40 -6.95 -1.83
CA ALA A 12 17.05 -6.61 -2.25
C ALA A 12 17.03 -5.28 -3.02
N PHE A 13 17.76 -4.29 -2.51
CA PHE A 13 17.95 -3.01 -3.20
C PHE A 13 18.60 -3.18 -4.57
N MET A 14 19.73 -3.90 -4.64
CA MET A 14 20.42 -4.16 -5.92
C MET A 14 19.50 -4.89 -6.90
N GLY A 15 18.75 -5.89 -6.44
CA GLY A 15 17.76 -6.61 -7.24
C GLY A 15 16.76 -5.66 -7.87
N ASP A 16 16.11 -4.82 -7.07
CA ASP A 16 15.14 -3.83 -7.54
C ASP A 16 15.74 -2.87 -8.59
N MET A 17 16.97 -2.39 -8.37
CA MET A 17 17.65 -1.51 -9.35
C MET A 17 17.93 -2.23 -10.68
N VAL A 18 18.26 -3.52 -10.63
CA VAL A 18 18.47 -4.35 -11.83
C VAL A 18 17.15 -4.57 -12.58
N HIS A 19 16.06 -4.92 -11.89
CA HIS A 19 14.73 -5.11 -12.51
C HIS A 19 14.27 -3.84 -13.21
N GLN A 20 14.31 -2.69 -12.53
CA GLN A 20 13.92 -1.40 -13.13
C GLN A 20 14.79 -1.03 -14.35
N SER A 21 16.06 -1.40 -14.35
CA SER A 21 16.96 -1.17 -15.49
C SER A 21 16.61 -2.04 -16.70
N LEU A 22 16.24 -3.31 -16.48
CA LEU A 22 15.76 -4.20 -17.54
C LEU A 22 14.39 -3.79 -18.05
N GLU A 23 13.49 -3.34 -17.17
CA GLU A 23 12.20 -2.78 -17.55
C GLU A 23 12.37 -1.56 -18.48
N ASP A 24 13.26 -0.60 -18.13
CA ASP A 24 13.58 0.56 -18.98
C ASP A 24 14.15 0.14 -20.34
N LEU A 25 15.04 -0.86 -20.37
CA LEU A 25 15.59 -1.40 -21.61
C LEU A 25 14.48 -1.90 -22.55
N TYR A 26 13.57 -2.73 -22.03
CA TYR A 26 12.52 -3.31 -22.84
C TYR A 26 11.41 -2.32 -23.20
N LYS A 27 11.12 -1.34 -22.33
CA LYS A 27 10.27 -0.19 -22.66
C LYS A 27 10.83 0.56 -23.87
N ARG A 28 12.11 0.90 -23.86
CA ARG A 28 12.77 1.58 -24.98
C ARG A 28 12.75 0.75 -26.26
N LYS A 29 13.01 -0.57 -26.16
CA LYS A 29 12.97 -1.49 -27.32
C LYS A 29 11.57 -1.54 -27.93
N LYS A 30 10.51 -1.58 -27.10
CA LYS A 30 9.11 -1.53 -27.55
C LYS A 30 8.80 -0.26 -28.37
N PHE A 31 9.44 0.87 -28.05
CA PHE A 31 9.36 2.12 -28.81
C PHE A 31 10.44 2.25 -29.91
N GLN A 32 11.04 1.14 -30.35
CA GLN A 32 12.04 1.07 -31.42
C GLN A 32 13.26 1.97 -31.21
N GLN A 33 13.58 2.32 -29.97
CA GLN A 33 14.77 3.12 -29.68
C GLN A 33 16.03 2.26 -29.80
N ARG A 34 17.15 2.91 -30.15
CA ARG A 34 18.46 2.26 -30.15
C ARG A 34 18.86 1.87 -28.72
N ILE A 35 18.99 0.57 -28.49
CA ILE A 35 19.45 0.01 -27.22
C ILE A 35 20.98 -0.10 -27.24
N ALA A 36 21.65 0.56 -26.30
CA ALA A 36 23.10 0.55 -26.18
C ALA A 36 23.53 0.14 -24.77
N LYS A 37 24.55 -0.71 -24.67
CA LYS A 37 25.14 -1.20 -23.43
C LYS A 37 25.50 -0.05 -22.47
N ALA A 38 26.14 0.99 -23.00
CA ALA A 38 26.52 2.17 -22.22
C ALA A 38 25.31 2.92 -21.65
N SER A 39 24.21 3.00 -22.39
CA SER A 39 22.98 3.65 -21.93
C SER A 39 22.31 2.87 -20.79
N LEU A 40 22.28 1.53 -20.88
CA LEU A 40 21.75 0.67 -19.81
C LEU A 40 22.53 0.86 -18.50
N ILE A 41 23.86 0.79 -18.56
CA ILE A 41 24.69 0.96 -17.36
C ILE A 41 24.63 2.38 -16.81
N LYS A 42 24.57 3.39 -17.69
CA LYS A 42 24.35 4.77 -17.25
C LYS A 42 23.02 4.92 -16.52
N PHE A 43 21.94 4.31 -17.03
CA PHE A 43 20.63 4.32 -16.38
C PHE A 43 20.69 3.65 -15.00
N PHE A 44 21.26 2.44 -14.91
CA PHE A 44 21.44 1.73 -13.64
C PHE A 44 22.22 2.54 -12.60
N ARG A 45 23.36 3.14 -12.99
CA ARG A 45 24.18 3.96 -12.09
C ARG A 45 23.42 5.18 -11.56
N ASN A 46 22.66 5.84 -12.43
CA ASN A 46 21.83 6.98 -12.03
C ASN A 46 20.72 6.54 -11.07
N LEU A 47 20.09 5.40 -11.33
CA LEU A 47 19.04 4.84 -10.48
C LEU A 47 19.59 4.46 -9.10
N TRP A 48 20.77 3.82 -9.06
CA TRP A 48 21.49 3.51 -7.83
C TRP A 48 21.78 4.78 -7.03
N ALA A 49 22.43 5.78 -7.64
CA ALA A 49 22.81 7.02 -6.96
C ALA A 49 21.59 7.80 -6.44
N LYS A 50 20.46 7.72 -7.14
CA LYS A 50 19.22 8.39 -6.74
C LYS A 50 18.53 7.73 -5.54
N ASN A 51 18.56 6.40 -5.47
CA ASN A 51 17.74 5.64 -4.52
C ASN A 51 18.54 5.04 -3.35
N TYR A 52 19.87 4.99 -3.44
CA TYR A 52 20.71 4.47 -2.37
C TYR A 52 20.68 5.40 -1.14
N SER A 53 20.56 4.79 0.05
CA SER A 53 20.66 5.44 1.35
C SER A 53 21.61 4.65 2.25
N SER A 54 22.28 5.33 3.18
CA SER A 54 23.13 4.69 4.20
C SER A 54 22.35 3.79 5.16
N ASP A 55 21.02 3.91 5.20
CA ASP A 55 20.15 3.06 6.04
C ASP A 55 19.92 1.66 5.46
N ILE A 56 20.43 1.39 4.25
CA ILE A 56 20.35 0.08 3.61
C ILE A 56 21.30 -0.89 4.33
N LEU A 57 20.76 -2.01 4.80
CA LEU A 57 21.50 -3.00 5.58
C LEU A 57 22.45 -3.80 4.68
N ILE A 58 23.74 -3.80 5.03
CA ILE A 58 24.76 -4.66 4.43
C ILE A 58 25.11 -5.75 5.44
N VAL A 59 24.51 -6.93 5.31
CA VAL A 59 24.68 -8.03 6.27
C VAL A 59 26.14 -8.52 6.34
N LYS A 60 26.88 -8.40 5.25
CA LYS A 60 28.26 -8.89 5.10
C LYS A 60 29.31 -7.76 5.17
N GLU A 61 28.99 -6.67 5.88
CA GLU A 61 29.91 -5.55 6.07
C GLU A 61 31.17 -5.99 6.83
N ASP A 62 31.02 -6.94 7.76
CA ASP A 62 32.10 -7.60 8.50
C ASP A 62 33.12 -8.32 7.62
N GLN A 63 32.70 -8.76 6.43
CA GLN A 63 33.55 -9.38 5.40
C GLN A 63 34.21 -8.34 4.48
N GLY A 64 34.07 -7.04 4.77
CA GLY A 64 34.59 -5.93 3.97
C GLY A 64 33.81 -5.66 2.69
N LEU A 65 32.57 -6.19 2.57
CA LEU A 65 31.71 -5.88 1.43
C LEU A 65 31.05 -4.53 1.61
N THR A 66 31.13 -3.70 0.56
CA THR A 66 30.57 -2.35 0.52
C THR A 66 29.44 -2.26 -0.51
N GLU A 67 28.66 -1.18 -0.46
CA GLU A 67 27.64 -0.86 -1.46
C GLU A 67 28.22 -0.84 -2.89
N ASN A 68 29.47 -0.41 -3.03
CA ASN A 68 30.17 -0.39 -4.31
C ASN A 68 30.42 -1.79 -4.88
N ASN A 69 30.61 -2.81 -4.03
CA ASN A 69 30.73 -4.20 -4.48
C ASN A 69 29.40 -4.68 -5.09
N TYR A 70 28.28 -4.45 -4.40
CA TYR A 70 26.95 -4.84 -4.88
C TYR A 70 26.53 -4.04 -6.13
N ARG A 71 26.87 -2.74 -6.21
CA ARG A 71 26.66 -1.96 -7.44
C ARG A 71 27.38 -2.57 -8.63
N LYS A 72 28.66 -2.96 -8.46
CA LYS A 72 29.44 -3.61 -9.52
C LYS A 72 28.87 -4.98 -9.89
N MET A 73 28.32 -5.74 -8.93
CA MET A 73 27.62 -6.99 -9.21
C MET A 73 26.37 -6.75 -10.08
N GLY A 74 25.52 -5.78 -9.72
CA GLY A 74 24.36 -5.40 -10.52
C GLY A 74 24.73 -4.95 -11.94
N GLU A 75 25.82 -4.19 -12.09
CA GLU A 75 26.37 -3.85 -13.41
C GLU A 75 26.75 -5.11 -14.20
N LYS A 76 27.49 -6.04 -13.59
CA LYS A 76 27.88 -7.30 -14.24
C LYS A 76 26.65 -8.09 -14.72
N PHE A 77 25.63 -8.22 -13.88
CA PHE A 77 24.38 -8.93 -14.21
C PHE A 77 23.70 -8.34 -15.44
N LEU A 78 23.59 -7.01 -15.49
CA LEU A 78 23.03 -6.30 -16.64
C LEU A 78 23.88 -6.46 -17.90
N LEU A 79 25.20 -6.43 -17.75
CA LEU A 79 26.11 -6.57 -18.88
C LEU A 79 26.06 -7.96 -19.51
N ASP A 80 26.12 -9.01 -18.69
CA ASP A 80 26.07 -10.39 -19.16
C ASP A 80 24.74 -10.67 -19.87
N TYR A 81 23.63 -10.28 -19.22
CA TYR A 81 22.29 -10.37 -19.81
C TYR A 81 22.20 -9.62 -21.15
N PHE A 82 22.74 -8.40 -21.23
CA PHE A 82 22.74 -7.62 -22.47
C PHE A 82 23.45 -8.35 -23.61
N GLU A 83 24.62 -8.92 -23.33
CA GLU A 83 25.41 -9.61 -24.37
C GLU A 83 24.74 -10.88 -24.86
N ARG A 84 24.07 -11.62 -23.96
CA ARG A 84 23.36 -12.85 -24.29
C ARG A 84 22.07 -12.62 -25.06
N MET A 85 21.32 -11.58 -24.69
CA MET A 85 19.94 -11.38 -25.16
C MET A 85 19.83 -10.44 -26.37
N LYS A 86 20.89 -9.70 -26.72
CA LYS A 86 20.90 -8.89 -27.95
C LYS A 86 20.60 -9.79 -29.18
N PRO A 87 19.77 -9.34 -30.14
CA PRO A 87 19.22 -7.99 -30.32
C PRO A 87 17.88 -7.70 -29.60
N PHE A 88 17.49 -8.53 -28.63
CA PHE A 88 16.25 -8.45 -27.86
C PHE A 88 15.00 -8.71 -28.71
N GLU A 89 15.03 -9.81 -29.48
CA GLU A 89 14.03 -10.20 -30.49
C GLU A 89 13.57 -11.65 -30.32
N GLU A 90 13.71 -12.19 -29.12
CA GLU A 90 13.36 -13.58 -28.80
C GLU A 90 11.85 -13.83 -28.94
N PHE A 91 11.04 -12.81 -28.62
CA PHE A 91 9.58 -12.85 -28.73
C PHE A 91 8.98 -11.44 -28.70
N THR A 92 7.70 -11.33 -29.07
CA THR A 92 6.94 -10.07 -29.01
C THR A 92 6.59 -9.76 -27.56
N ILE A 93 6.94 -8.57 -27.08
CA ILE A 93 6.67 -8.15 -25.70
C ILE A 93 5.23 -7.67 -25.57
N LEU A 94 4.47 -8.35 -24.72
CA LEU A 94 3.07 -8.05 -24.43
C LEU A 94 2.92 -7.20 -23.17
N GLY A 95 3.76 -7.44 -22.16
CA GLY A 95 3.70 -6.76 -20.87
C GLY A 95 5.05 -6.68 -20.18
N LEU A 96 5.23 -5.63 -19.38
CA LEU A 96 6.39 -5.42 -18.50
C LEU A 96 5.84 -4.99 -17.13
N GLU A 97 6.40 -5.55 -16.05
CA GLU A 97 5.98 -5.29 -14.66
C GLU A 97 4.44 -5.29 -14.48
N THR A 98 3.79 -6.37 -14.91
CA THR A 98 2.31 -6.45 -14.89
C THR A 98 1.77 -6.30 -13.46
N GLN A 99 0.53 -5.85 -13.31
CA GLN A 99 -0.15 -5.69 -12.00
C GLN A 99 -1.61 -6.19 -12.09
N ASP A 100 -1.85 -7.16 -12.96
CA ASP A 100 -3.17 -7.71 -13.21
C ASP A 100 -3.63 -8.55 -12.00
N ARG A 101 -4.93 -8.85 -11.95
CA ARG A 101 -5.52 -9.77 -10.96
C ARG A 101 -6.28 -10.88 -11.65
N MET A 102 -6.17 -12.08 -11.08
CA MET A 102 -6.93 -13.25 -11.49
C MET A 102 -7.93 -13.59 -10.38
N THR A 103 -9.16 -13.92 -10.76
CA THR A 103 -10.15 -14.44 -9.80
C THR A 103 -10.01 -15.96 -9.74
N LEU A 104 -9.85 -16.51 -8.53
CA LEU A 104 -9.80 -17.94 -8.25
C LEU A 104 -11.24 -18.52 -8.18
N PRO A 105 -11.41 -19.85 -8.29
CA PRO A 105 -12.73 -20.49 -8.28
C PRO A 105 -13.59 -20.21 -7.02
N ASP A 106 -12.96 -19.92 -5.89
CA ASP A 106 -13.60 -19.57 -4.63
C ASP A 106 -13.94 -18.06 -4.51
N GLY A 107 -13.64 -17.26 -5.54
CA GLY A 107 -13.84 -15.83 -5.58
C GLY A 107 -12.66 -15.00 -5.05
N ASN A 108 -11.64 -15.64 -4.46
CA ASN A 108 -10.45 -14.95 -4.00
C ASN A 108 -9.65 -14.36 -5.17
N GLN A 109 -8.87 -13.31 -4.89
CA GLN A 109 -8.10 -12.59 -5.90
C GLN A 109 -6.61 -12.93 -5.78
N TRP A 110 -6.00 -13.38 -6.88
CA TRP A 110 -4.57 -13.62 -6.99
C TRP A 110 -3.89 -12.48 -7.76
N HIS A 111 -2.83 -11.90 -7.18
CA HIS A 111 -2.08 -10.82 -7.83
C HIS A 111 -1.05 -11.38 -8.82
N VAL A 112 -1.12 -10.92 -10.07
CA VAL A 112 -0.26 -11.36 -11.17
C VAL A 112 0.74 -10.26 -11.51
N ARG A 113 1.99 -10.46 -11.07
CA ARG A 113 3.11 -9.57 -11.34
C ARG A 113 4.22 -10.29 -12.09
N ILE A 114 4.32 -10.03 -13.38
CA ILE A 114 5.27 -10.64 -14.30
C ILE A 114 6.26 -9.56 -14.73
N ASP A 115 7.56 -9.81 -14.56
CA ASP A 115 8.60 -8.84 -14.93
C ASP A 115 8.60 -8.57 -16.44
N LYS A 116 8.55 -9.65 -17.24
CA LYS A 116 8.45 -9.58 -18.70
C LYS A 116 7.55 -10.69 -19.23
N LEU A 117 6.48 -10.30 -19.93
CA LEU A 117 5.54 -11.19 -20.61
C LEU A 117 5.68 -11.02 -22.12
N GLY A 118 5.79 -12.12 -22.85
CA GLY A 118 5.81 -12.08 -24.31
C GLY A 118 5.24 -13.34 -24.97
N CYS A 119 5.14 -13.32 -26.29
CA CYS A 119 4.71 -14.46 -27.10
C CYS A 119 5.48 -14.54 -28.43
N ASP A 120 5.62 -15.76 -28.95
CA ASP A 120 6.11 -16.00 -30.31
C ASP A 120 4.94 -16.14 -31.30
N ASN A 121 5.27 -16.36 -32.58
CA ASN A 121 4.29 -16.52 -33.66
C ASN A 121 3.65 -17.92 -33.66
N ASP A 122 4.16 -18.86 -32.88
CA ASP A 122 3.69 -20.25 -32.82
C ASP A 122 2.62 -20.46 -31.73
N GLY A 123 2.34 -19.41 -30.95
CA GLY A 123 1.37 -19.43 -29.85
C GLY A 123 1.98 -19.87 -28.51
N ASN A 124 3.30 -19.81 -28.37
CA ASN A 124 3.97 -20.02 -27.09
C ASN A 124 4.12 -18.69 -26.35
N TYR A 125 3.73 -18.68 -25.08
CA TYR A 125 3.85 -17.53 -24.20
C TYR A 125 5.02 -17.71 -23.23
N PHE A 126 5.64 -16.61 -22.85
CA PHE A 126 6.82 -16.58 -21.99
C PHE A 126 6.53 -15.68 -20.79
N VAL A 127 6.51 -16.29 -19.61
CA VAL A 127 6.40 -15.61 -18.31
C VAL A 127 7.81 -15.56 -17.74
N CYS A 128 8.45 -14.40 -17.83
CA CYS A 128 9.82 -14.22 -17.37
C CYS A 128 9.87 -13.52 -16.01
N ASP A 129 10.80 -13.99 -15.18
CA ASP A 129 11.13 -13.43 -13.88
C ASP A 129 12.66 -13.32 -13.75
N TYR A 130 13.14 -12.16 -13.31
CA TYR A 130 14.54 -11.90 -13.10
C TYR A 130 14.95 -12.27 -11.67
N LYS A 131 16.08 -12.97 -11.54
CA LYS A 131 16.61 -13.39 -10.23
C LYS A 131 18.06 -12.99 -10.10
N THR A 132 18.34 -12.18 -9.07
CA THR A 132 19.68 -11.67 -8.71
C THR A 132 20.28 -12.40 -7.51
N ASN A 133 19.60 -13.40 -6.97
CA ASN A 133 20.06 -14.18 -5.83
C ASN A 133 21.31 -15.00 -6.16
N ALA A 134 22.13 -15.25 -5.15
CA ALA A 134 23.40 -15.96 -5.28
C ALA A 134 23.28 -17.50 -5.31
N ARG A 135 22.06 -18.05 -5.35
CA ARG A 135 21.80 -19.50 -5.44
C ARG A 135 21.13 -19.79 -6.77
N MET A 136 21.70 -20.75 -7.50
CA MET A 136 21.08 -21.23 -8.73
C MET A 136 19.80 -21.98 -8.39
N LYS A 137 18.71 -21.67 -9.10
CA LYS A 137 17.48 -22.44 -9.03
C LYS A 137 17.69 -23.71 -9.85
N ASP A 138 17.49 -24.87 -9.22
CA ASP A 138 17.55 -26.13 -9.94
C ASP A 138 16.24 -26.42 -10.68
N GLN A 139 16.23 -27.45 -11.52
CA GLN A 139 15.08 -27.77 -12.35
C GLN A 139 13.88 -28.24 -11.53
N GLU A 140 14.12 -28.99 -10.45
CA GLU A 140 13.05 -29.51 -9.59
C GLU A 140 12.37 -28.35 -8.83
N GLU A 141 13.14 -27.39 -8.34
CA GLU A 141 12.63 -26.15 -7.74
C GLU A 141 11.83 -25.31 -8.75
N ALA A 142 12.25 -25.26 -10.02
CA ALA A 142 11.51 -24.59 -11.08
C ALA A 142 10.20 -25.31 -11.42
N ASP A 143 10.19 -26.65 -11.41
CA ASP A 143 9.03 -27.49 -11.71
C ASP A 143 8.01 -27.54 -10.55
N GLN A 144 8.43 -27.23 -9.33
CA GLN A 144 7.56 -27.14 -8.15
C GLN A 144 7.14 -25.69 -7.82
N ASP A 145 7.66 -24.69 -8.54
CA ASP A 145 7.32 -23.29 -8.29
C ASP A 145 5.83 -23.01 -8.50
N ARG A 146 5.19 -22.46 -7.46
CA ARG A 146 3.76 -22.12 -7.48
C ARG A 146 3.50 -20.75 -8.12
N GLN A 147 4.42 -19.80 -7.98
CA GLN A 147 4.18 -18.41 -8.34
C GLN A 147 4.02 -18.25 -9.85
N LEU A 148 5.03 -18.63 -10.62
CA LEU A 148 4.97 -18.49 -12.08
C LEU A 148 3.96 -19.46 -12.68
N ALA A 149 3.78 -20.66 -12.10
CA ALA A 149 2.75 -21.59 -12.53
C ALA A 149 1.33 -21.01 -12.38
N MET A 150 1.04 -20.26 -11.31
CA MET A 150 -0.22 -19.51 -11.18
C MET A 150 -0.36 -18.42 -12.24
N TYR A 151 0.74 -17.81 -12.69
CA TYR A 151 0.71 -16.83 -13.78
C TYR A 151 0.39 -17.49 -15.13
N SER A 152 0.78 -18.75 -15.35
CA SER A 152 0.36 -19.51 -16.54
C SER A 152 -1.15 -19.65 -16.65
N ILE A 153 -1.84 -19.86 -15.52
CA ILE A 153 -3.32 -19.93 -15.51
C ILE A 153 -3.91 -18.62 -16.01
N TRP A 154 -3.41 -17.49 -15.49
CA TRP A 154 -3.86 -16.18 -15.92
C TRP A 154 -3.54 -15.91 -17.40
N VAL A 155 -2.37 -16.31 -17.89
CA VAL A 155 -2.02 -16.19 -19.31
C VAL A 155 -2.98 -16.98 -20.19
N LYS A 156 -3.25 -18.25 -19.87
CA LYS A 156 -4.20 -19.09 -20.62
C LYS A 156 -5.63 -18.57 -20.55
N ASP A 157 -6.02 -17.94 -19.44
CA ASP A 157 -7.33 -17.33 -19.35
C ASP A 157 -7.43 -16.06 -20.22
N LYS A 158 -6.43 -15.17 -20.13
CA LYS A 158 -6.42 -13.89 -20.86
C LYS A 158 -6.18 -14.06 -22.38
N PHE A 159 -5.35 -15.01 -22.77
CA PHE A 159 -4.93 -15.26 -24.15
C PHE A 159 -5.39 -16.66 -24.58
N LYS A 160 -6.59 -16.73 -25.18
CA LYS A 160 -7.22 -18.01 -25.57
C LYS A 160 -6.48 -18.73 -26.71
N ASP A 161 -5.57 -18.05 -27.38
CA ASP A 161 -4.67 -18.59 -28.41
C ASP A 161 -3.36 -19.18 -27.85
N ALA A 162 -3.14 -19.10 -26.53
CA ALA A 162 -1.97 -19.68 -25.88
C ALA A 162 -1.99 -21.22 -25.96
N LYS A 163 -1.03 -21.78 -26.70
CA LYS A 163 -0.82 -23.23 -26.80
C LYS A 163 0.04 -23.76 -25.65
N SER A 164 1.08 -23.01 -25.30
CA SER A 164 1.98 -23.33 -24.19
C SER A 164 2.35 -22.06 -23.43
N VAL A 165 2.76 -22.23 -22.16
CA VAL A 165 3.30 -21.14 -21.35
C VAL A 165 4.61 -21.60 -20.71
N LYS A 166 5.71 -21.01 -21.18
CA LYS A 166 7.06 -21.23 -20.66
C LYS A 166 7.35 -20.28 -19.51
N LEU A 167 7.69 -20.87 -18.37
CA LEU A 167 8.12 -20.17 -17.16
C LEU A 167 9.63 -20.03 -17.21
N VAL A 168 10.14 -18.80 -17.25
CA VAL A 168 11.56 -18.54 -17.45
C VAL A 168 12.10 -17.73 -16.27
N TRP A 169 12.99 -18.34 -15.50
CA TRP A 169 13.78 -17.62 -14.49
C TRP A 169 15.13 -17.27 -15.10
N HIS A 170 15.34 -15.98 -15.33
CA HIS A 170 16.63 -15.46 -15.73
C HIS A 170 17.51 -15.32 -14.48
N MET A 171 18.38 -16.31 -14.25
CA MET A 171 19.31 -16.35 -13.11
C MET A 171 20.52 -15.46 -13.42
N LEU A 172 20.32 -14.14 -13.28
CA LEU A 172 21.26 -13.10 -13.70
C LEU A 172 22.63 -13.22 -13.01
N ALA A 173 22.66 -13.72 -11.77
CA ALA A 173 23.91 -13.96 -11.05
C ALA A 173 24.82 -15.01 -11.71
N PHE A 174 24.23 -15.93 -12.50
CA PHE A 174 24.90 -17.05 -13.14
C PHE A 174 24.95 -16.96 -14.65
N ASP A 175 24.31 -15.93 -15.23
CA ASP A 175 24.08 -15.82 -16.67
C ASP A 175 23.51 -17.12 -17.26
N LYS A 176 22.48 -17.68 -16.60
CA LYS A 176 21.75 -18.88 -17.06
C LYS A 176 20.24 -18.71 -16.90
N ASP A 177 19.49 -19.53 -17.61
CA ASP A 177 18.04 -19.60 -17.49
C ASP A 177 17.63 -20.96 -16.92
N ALA A 178 16.65 -20.96 -16.01
CA ALA A 178 15.88 -22.15 -15.67
C ALA A 178 14.52 -22.02 -16.37
N ILE A 179 14.10 -23.07 -17.06
CA ILE A 179 12.87 -23.05 -17.86
C ILE A 179 11.99 -24.19 -17.41
N SER A 180 10.71 -23.90 -17.20
CA SER A 180 9.73 -24.90 -16.83
C SER A 180 8.43 -24.69 -17.57
N GLU A 181 7.61 -25.73 -17.67
CA GLU A 181 6.31 -25.71 -18.32
C GLU A 181 5.31 -26.54 -17.48
N ARG A 182 4.02 -26.22 -17.58
CA ARG A 182 2.96 -26.93 -16.87
C ARG A 182 1.90 -27.43 -17.85
N THR A 183 1.47 -28.67 -17.65
CA THR A 183 0.27 -29.20 -18.30
C THR A 183 -0.99 -28.60 -17.68
N ASP A 184 -2.11 -28.66 -18.40
CA ASP A 184 -3.40 -28.17 -17.87
C ASP A 184 -3.82 -28.91 -16.60
N GLU A 185 -3.60 -30.22 -16.53
CA GLU A 185 -3.87 -31.04 -15.35
C GLU A 185 -3.02 -30.59 -14.13
N GLN A 186 -1.75 -30.25 -14.35
CA GLN A 186 -0.89 -29.73 -13.28
C GLN A 186 -1.35 -28.36 -12.78
N LEU A 187 -1.82 -27.50 -13.70
CA LEU A 187 -2.33 -26.17 -13.36
C LEU A 187 -3.65 -26.25 -12.59
N GLU A 188 -4.56 -27.12 -12.99
CA GLU A 188 -5.83 -27.35 -12.29
C GLU A 188 -5.58 -27.88 -10.88
N LYS A 189 -4.68 -28.87 -10.73
CA LYS A 189 -4.28 -29.40 -9.44
C LYS A 189 -3.69 -28.30 -8.54
N LEU A 190 -2.77 -27.50 -9.08
CA LEU A 190 -2.15 -26.39 -8.34
C LEU A 190 -3.19 -25.36 -7.90
N GLN A 191 -4.13 -24.99 -8.76
CA GLN A 191 -5.18 -24.03 -8.42
C GLN A 191 -6.04 -24.52 -7.25
N ASN A 192 -6.42 -25.80 -7.27
CA ASN A 192 -7.17 -26.43 -6.19
C ASN A 192 -6.35 -26.47 -4.88
N GLU A 193 -5.07 -26.83 -4.94
CA GLU A 193 -4.18 -26.81 -3.78
C GLU A 193 -4.05 -25.41 -3.17
N ILE A 194 -3.96 -24.36 -4.00
CA ILE A 194 -3.90 -22.98 -3.54
C ILE A 194 -5.22 -22.57 -2.86
N VAL A 195 -6.37 -22.88 -3.46
CA VAL A 195 -7.68 -22.58 -2.88
C VAL A 195 -7.86 -23.27 -1.52
N GLU A 196 -7.50 -24.54 -1.41
CA GLU A 196 -7.56 -25.26 -0.13
C GLU A 196 -6.60 -24.67 0.91
N LYS A 197 -5.40 -24.24 0.49
CA LYS A 197 -4.45 -23.56 1.39
C LYS A 197 -4.98 -22.21 1.87
N ILE A 198 -5.66 -21.45 1.01
CA ILE A 198 -6.31 -20.19 1.40
C ILE A 198 -7.37 -20.47 2.47
N LYS A 199 -8.25 -21.44 2.25
CA LYS A 199 -9.25 -21.84 3.26
C LYS A 199 -8.62 -22.29 4.58
N GLU A 200 -7.53 -23.03 4.53
CA GLU A 200 -6.79 -23.43 5.74
C GLU A 200 -6.30 -22.21 6.53
N ILE A 201 -5.73 -21.23 5.83
CA ILE A 201 -5.24 -19.98 6.43
C ILE A 201 -6.40 -19.15 7.01
N GLU A 202 -7.50 -19.02 6.27
CA GLU A 202 -8.69 -18.26 6.70
C GLU A 202 -9.38 -18.88 7.93
N ASN A 203 -9.36 -20.21 8.04
CA ASN A 203 -9.94 -20.92 9.18
C ASN A 203 -8.98 -21.07 10.38
N ALA A 204 -7.72 -20.67 10.23
CA ALA A 204 -6.74 -20.85 11.28
C ALA A 204 -7.02 -19.90 12.46
N LYS A 205 -7.15 -20.48 13.66
CA LYS A 205 -7.43 -19.74 14.91
C LYS A 205 -6.18 -19.49 15.76
N GLU A 206 -5.09 -20.19 15.47
CA GLU A 206 -3.86 -20.15 16.25
C GLU A 206 -2.72 -19.53 15.46
N PHE A 207 -2.83 -18.23 15.18
CA PHE A 207 -1.74 -17.42 14.64
C PHE A 207 -1.58 -16.12 15.44
N PRO A 208 -0.36 -15.57 15.57
CA PRO A 208 -0.14 -14.30 16.27
C PRO A 208 -1.04 -13.17 15.76
N GLY A 209 -1.33 -13.15 14.45
CA GLY A 209 -2.22 -12.17 13.84
C GLY A 209 -3.67 -12.25 14.31
N VAL A 210 -4.19 -13.46 14.57
CA VAL A 210 -5.56 -13.67 15.06
C VAL A 210 -5.72 -13.03 16.44
N LYS A 211 -4.78 -13.30 17.35
CA LYS A 211 -4.76 -12.70 18.70
C LYS A 211 -4.71 -11.18 18.65
N LEU A 212 -3.90 -10.60 17.76
CA LEU A 212 -3.83 -9.14 17.59
C LEU A 212 -5.16 -8.55 17.10
N VAL A 213 -5.86 -9.23 16.19
CA VAL A 213 -7.17 -8.77 15.70
C VAL A 213 -8.22 -8.90 16.79
N ASP A 214 -8.21 -9.98 17.56
CA ASP A 214 -9.13 -10.19 18.68
C ASP A 214 -8.95 -9.12 19.76
N GLU A 215 -7.71 -8.87 20.20
CA GLU A 215 -7.37 -7.80 21.14
C GLU A 215 -7.76 -6.42 20.59
N PHE A 216 -7.58 -6.18 19.29
CA PHE A 216 -8.00 -4.94 18.65
C PHE A 216 -9.51 -4.77 18.63
N ALA A 217 -10.26 -5.84 18.34
CA ALA A 217 -11.71 -5.84 18.33
C ALA A 217 -12.27 -5.59 19.74
N GLU A 218 -11.72 -6.26 20.76
CA GLU A 218 -12.08 -6.04 22.16
C GLU A 218 -11.78 -4.60 22.61
N THR A 219 -10.59 -4.08 22.28
CA THR A 219 -10.23 -2.69 22.57
C THR A 219 -11.20 -1.71 21.92
N LYS A 220 -11.62 -1.96 20.68
CA LYS A 220 -12.61 -1.13 19.97
C LYS A 220 -13.98 -1.18 20.64
N LYS A 221 -14.40 -2.35 21.11
CA LYS A 221 -15.65 -2.51 21.87
C LYS A 221 -15.59 -1.73 23.18
N ASN A 222 -14.52 -1.89 23.95
CA ASN A 222 -14.31 -1.17 25.22
C ASN A 222 -14.29 0.35 25.01
N LEU A 223 -13.67 0.83 23.93
CA LEU A 223 -13.68 2.26 23.57
C LEU A 223 -15.12 2.77 23.30
N SER A 224 -15.93 1.98 22.58
CA SER A 224 -17.33 2.32 22.31
C SER A 224 -18.16 2.41 23.60
N GLU A 225 -17.97 1.47 24.53
CA GLU A 225 -18.64 1.48 25.83
C GLU A 225 -18.19 2.64 26.72
N LEU A 226 -16.89 2.94 26.75
CA LEU A 226 -16.34 4.08 27.48
C LEU A 226 -16.84 5.42 26.92
N ASN A 227 -16.94 5.57 25.59
CA ASN A 227 -17.49 6.78 24.97
C ASN A 227 -18.96 6.99 25.35
N LYS A 228 -19.78 5.92 25.33
CA LYS A 228 -21.18 6.01 25.80
C LYS A 228 -21.26 6.47 27.25
N LYS A 229 -20.42 5.89 28.12
CA LYS A 229 -20.35 6.28 29.54
C LYS A 229 -19.89 7.73 29.71
N GLU A 230 -18.95 8.19 28.88
CA GLU A 230 -18.50 9.59 28.87
C GLU A 230 -19.64 10.54 28.50
N ASP A 231 -20.43 10.21 27.47
CA ASP A 231 -21.57 11.02 27.03
C ASP A 231 -22.66 11.08 28.10
N GLU A 232 -23.01 9.94 28.74
CA GLU A 232 -23.93 9.92 29.88
C GLU A 232 -23.45 10.78 31.06
N LEU A 233 -22.14 10.78 31.34
CA LEU A 233 -21.56 11.61 32.39
C LEU A 233 -21.59 13.10 32.02
N LYS A 234 -21.34 13.44 30.74
CA LYS A 234 -21.45 14.81 30.26
C LYS A 234 -22.87 15.34 30.42
N GLU A 235 -23.88 14.57 30.03
CA GLU A 235 -25.29 14.94 30.21
C GLU A 235 -25.63 15.19 31.69
N LYS A 236 -25.23 14.29 32.58
CA LYS A 236 -25.42 14.45 34.03
C LYS A 236 -24.75 15.70 34.57
N LEU A 237 -23.53 16.00 34.13
CA LEU A 237 -22.80 17.22 34.53
C LEU A 237 -23.47 18.49 34.01
N ILE A 238 -24.03 18.47 32.80
CA ILE A 238 -24.80 19.60 32.24
C ILE A 238 -26.05 19.86 33.08
N VAL A 239 -26.81 18.80 33.40
CA VAL A 239 -28.01 18.91 34.24
C VAL A 239 -27.66 19.46 35.62
N TYR A 240 -26.60 18.94 36.25
CA TYR A 240 -26.12 19.41 37.54
C TYR A 240 -25.70 20.89 37.50
N ALA A 241 -24.89 21.29 36.52
CA ALA A 241 -24.44 22.67 36.34
C ALA A 241 -25.62 23.65 36.18
N LYS A 242 -26.62 23.28 35.37
CA LYS A 242 -27.85 24.07 35.18
C LYS A 242 -28.67 24.21 36.46
N GLN A 243 -28.83 23.13 37.22
CA GLN A 243 -29.63 23.12 38.45
C GLN A 243 -29.10 24.11 39.49
N PHE A 244 -27.77 24.23 39.61
CA PHE A 244 -27.13 25.10 40.60
C PHE A 244 -26.65 26.44 40.03
N GLY A 245 -26.80 26.68 38.72
CA GLY A 245 -26.35 27.90 38.06
C GLY A 245 -24.83 28.08 38.12
N ILE A 246 -24.06 27.00 37.98
CA ILE A 246 -22.60 26.99 38.08
C ILE A 246 -21.94 26.60 36.75
N ASP A 247 -20.81 27.24 36.42
CA ASP A 247 -20.04 26.95 35.20
C ASP A 247 -18.92 25.94 35.40
N ILE A 248 -18.64 25.56 36.67
CA ILE A 248 -17.54 24.67 37.04
C ILE A 248 -18.03 23.68 38.09
N VAL A 249 -17.93 22.39 37.78
CA VAL A 249 -18.18 21.29 38.71
C VAL A 249 -16.85 20.75 39.23
N TYR A 250 -16.68 20.71 40.55
CA TYR A 250 -15.45 20.24 41.20
C TYR A 250 -15.61 18.79 41.66
N GLY A 251 -14.66 17.95 41.27
CA GLY A 251 -14.40 16.65 41.89
C GLY A 251 -13.24 16.75 42.89
N SER A 252 -12.80 15.62 43.42
CA SER A 252 -11.72 15.59 44.44
C SER A 252 -10.43 16.23 43.93
N ASN A 253 -9.92 15.81 42.77
CA ASN A 253 -8.65 16.29 42.20
C ASN A 253 -8.82 16.97 40.82
N MET A 254 -9.99 16.81 40.21
CA MET A 254 -10.31 17.29 38.86
C MET A 254 -11.47 18.27 38.93
N LYS A 255 -11.59 19.11 37.91
CA LYS A 255 -12.76 19.96 37.69
C LYS A 255 -13.20 19.89 36.24
N THR A 256 -14.51 20.02 36.02
CA THR A 256 -15.10 20.10 34.69
C THR A 256 -15.74 21.45 34.53
N SER A 257 -15.26 22.23 33.55
CA SER A 257 -15.98 23.43 33.12
C SER A 257 -17.10 23.02 32.18
N VAL A 258 -18.30 23.53 32.43
CA VAL A 258 -19.49 23.33 31.61
C VAL A 258 -19.85 24.69 31.04
N LYS A 259 -19.57 24.91 29.75
CA LYS A 259 -19.86 26.17 29.07
C LYS A 259 -20.98 25.98 28.07
N GLU A 260 -22.03 26.76 28.20
CA GLU A 260 -23.04 26.90 27.15
C GLU A 260 -22.37 27.54 25.92
N ILE A 261 -22.54 26.90 24.77
CA ILE A 261 -22.03 27.38 23.50
C ILE A 261 -23.14 27.34 22.47
N GLU A 262 -23.05 28.24 21.50
CA GLU A 262 -23.85 28.14 20.28
C GLU A 262 -23.15 27.21 19.30
N LYS A 263 -23.88 26.22 18.80
CA LYS A 263 -23.41 25.26 17.82
C LYS A 263 -24.19 25.41 16.54
N VAL A 264 -23.46 25.56 15.44
CA VAL A 264 -24.03 25.59 14.11
C VAL A 264 -24.23 24.16 13.62
N VAL A 265 -25.48 23.77 13.39
CA VAL A 265 -25.90 22.51 12.79
C VAL A 265 -26.18 22.76 11.31
N LEU A 266 -25.57 21.93 10.47
CA LEU A 266 -25.79 21.98 9.02
C LEU A 266 -27.05 21.20 8.65
N PRO A 267 -27.79 21.62 7.61
CA PRO A 267 -28.89 20.84 7.07
C PRO A 267 -28.42 19.46 6.55
N GLU A 268 -29.31 18.48 6.62
CA GLU A 268 -29.04 17.12 6.11
C GLU A 268 -28.75 17.15 4.60
N ASP A 269 -29.53 17.91 3.83
CA ASP A 269 -29.21 18.21 2.42
C ASP A 269 -28.35 19.47 2.31
N LYS A 270 -27.09 19.25 1.95
CA LYS A 270 -26.09 20.32 1.79
C LYS A 270 -26.09 20.94 0.40
N LYS A 271 -26.86 20.43 -0.57
CA LYS A 271 -26.82 20.92 -1.96
C LYS A 271 -27.23 22.38 -2.07
N GLU A 272 -28.30 22.78 -1.40
CA GLU A 272 -28.76 24.17 -1.39
C GLU A 272 -27.73 25.11 -0.74
N LEU A 273 -27.17 24.70 0.39
CA LEU A 273 -26.11 25.44 1.07
C LEU A 273 -24.88 25.61 0.17
N ILE A 274 -24.43 24.53 -0.48
CA ILE A 274 -23.26 24.56 -1.37
C ILE A 274 -23.50 25.45 -2.59
N ASN A 275 -24.69 25.37 -3.21
CA ASN A 275 -25.03 26.21 -4.36
C ASN A 275 -25.06 27.69 -3.96
N PHE A 276 -25.68 28.01 -2.83
CA PHE A 276 -25.71 29.36 -2.29
C PHE A 276 -24.30 29.92 -2.03
N LEU A 277 -23.42 29.11 -1.45
CA LEU A 277 -22.03 29.51 -1.21
C LEU A 277 -21.25 29.76 -2.52
N LYS A 278 -21.56 29.03 -3.58
CA LYS A 278 -20.95 29.22 -4.92
C LYS A 278 -21.48 30.47 -5.61
N GLU A 279 -22.78 30.70 -5.57
CA GLU A 279 -23.45 31.86 -6.18
C GLU A 279 -22.98 33.18 -5.55
N ASN A 280 -22.69 33.18 -4.25
CA ASN A 280 -22.16 34.35 -3.53
C ASN A 280 -20.62 34.44 -3.54
N GLY A 281 -19.92 33.56 -4.29
CA GLY A 281 -18.45 33.58 -4.41
C GLY A 281 -17.68 33.22 -3.13
N MET A 282 -18.36 32.69 -2.11
CA MET A 282 -17.79 32.37 -0.79
C MET A 282 -17.23 30.94 -0.72
N TRP A 283 -17.60 30.10 -1.69
CA TRP A 283 -17.26 28.68 -1.71
C TRP A 283 -15.76 28.42 -1.67
N ASP A 284 -14.97 29.18 -2.42
CA ASP A 284 -13.52 28.96 -2.49
C ASP A 284 -12.86 29.24 -1.12
N GLU A 285 -13.25 30.32 -0.45
CA GLU A 285 -12.75 30.65 0.88
C GLU A 285 -13.23 29.65 1.94
N ILE A 286 -14.50 29.23 1.88
CA ILE A 286 -15.07 28.26 2.81
C ILE A 286 -14.51 26.85 2.61
N SER A 287 -14.15 26.50 1.37
CA SER A 287 -13.56 25.19 1.05
C SER A 287 -12.14 25.05 1.62
N MET A 288 -11.43 26.16 1.79
CA MET A 288 -10.08 26.20 2.36
C MET A 288 -10.07 26.18 3.90
N ILE A 289 -11.18 26.54 4.56
CA ILE A 289 -11.29 26.50 6.02
C ILE A 289 -11.88 25.16 6.50
N ASN A 290 -11.38 24.65 7.62
CA ASN A 290 -12.00 23.49 8.25
C ASN A 290 -13.36 23.85 8.86
N PHE A 291 -14.16 22.83 9.22
CA PHE A 291 -15.52 23.01 9.75
C PHE A 291 -15.57 23.93 10.99
N MET A 292 -14.57 23.86 11.88
CA MET A 292 -14.49 24.75 13.05
C MET A 292 -14.28 26.22 12.67
N GLY A 293 -13.48 26.48 11.63
CA GLY A 293 -13.29 27.82 11.08
C GLY A 293 -14.58 28.39 10.48
N PHE A 294 -15.33 27.55 9.76
CA PHE A 294 -16.63 27.90 9.20
C PHE A 294 -17.67 28.25 10.29
N GLN A 295 -17.82 27.41 11.31
CA GLN A 295 -18.73 27.68 12.43
C GLN A 295 -18.37 28.99 13.16
N SER A 296 -17.08 29.26 13.39
CA SER A 296 -16.61 30.47 14.07
C SER A 296 -16.99 31.75 13.33
N ARG A 297 -16.95 31.75 11.99
CA ARG A 297 -17.30 32.92 11.16
C ARG A 297 -18.81 33.20 11.17
N ILE A 298 -19.64 32.16 11.13
CA ILE A 298 -21.10 32.29 11.27
C ILE A 298 -21.45 32.93 12.62
N LEU A 299 -20.88 32.40 13.71
CA LEU A 299 -21.16 32.90 15.07
C LEU A 299 -20.66 34.34 15.30
N LYS A 300 -19.66 34.80 14.54
CA LYS A 300 -19.13 36.18 14.60
C LYS A 300 -19.86 37.17 13.67
N GLY A 301 -20.90 36.73 12.96
CA GLY A 301 -21.61 37.57 11.99
C GLY A 301 -20.80 37.89 10.73
N GLN A 302 -19.76 37.12 10.44
CA GLN A 302 -18.91 37.31 9.25
C GLN A 302 -19.48 36.57 8.02
N LEU A 303 -20.54 35.78 8.22
CA LEU A 303 -21.25 35.00 7.20
C LEU A 303 -22.77 35.08 7.45
N ASP A 304 -23.29 36.28 7.69
CA ASP A 304 -24.72 36.49 7.98
C ASP A 304 -25.63 36.03 6.83
N GLU A 305 -25.15 36.07 5.59
CA GLU A 305 -25.88 35.58 4.40
C GLU A 305 -26.19 34.07 4.49
N VAL A 306 -25.38 33.32 5.24
CA VAL A 306 -25.49 31.86 5.39
C VAL A 306 -26.31 31.48 6.62
N LYS A 307 -26.64 32.46 7.48
CA LYS A 307 -27.27 32.23 8.79
C LYS A 307 -28.68 31.65 8.70
N ASP A 308 -29.44 32.05 7.68
CA ASP A 308 -30.79 31.52 7.42
C ASP A 308 -30.79 30.09 6.81
N LYS A 309 -29.59 29.58 6.45
CA LYS A 309 -29.39 28.26 5.86
C LYS A 309 -28.78 27.25 6.84
N VAL A 310 -28.55 27.64 8.08
CA VAL A 310 -28.01 26.79 9.15
C VAL A 310 -28.84 26.94 10.41
N GLU A 311 -28.84 25.92 11.26
CA GLU A 311 -29.53 25.99 12.55
C GLU A 311 -28.51 26.29 13.65
N ILE A 312 -28.78 27.27 14.50
CA ILE A 312 -27.94 27.57 15.68
C ILE A 312 -28.65 27.00 16.90
N VAL A 313 -28.10 25.92 17.45
CA VAL A 313 -28.62 25.26 18.66
C VAL A 313 -27.75 25.57 19.86
N LYS A 314 -28.35 25.58 21.05
CA LYS A 314 -27.62 25.62 22.32
C LYS A 314 -27.02 24.24 22.59
N ASP A 315 -25.70 24.19 22.73
CA ASP A 315 -24.94 22.99 23.09
C ASP A 315 -24.06 23.30 24.31
N PHE A 316 -23.45 22.28 24.91
CA PHE A 316 -22.56 22.44 26.05
C PHE A 316 -21.18 21.88 25.74
N ARG A 317 -20.16 22.71 25.93
CA ARG A 317 -18.77 22.27 25.88
C ARG A 317 -18.32 21.92 27.29
N LEU A 318 -17.90 20.67 27.47
CA LEU A 318 -17.29 20.21 28.70
C LEU A 318 -15.78 20.11 28.54
N SER A 319 -15.05 20.58 29.54
CA SER A 319 -13.59 20.51 29.54
C SER A 319 -13.09 20.09 30.91
N LEU A 320 -12.49 18.90 30.96
CA LEU A 320 -11.91 18.30 32.15
C LEU A 320 -10.48 18.82 32.35
N SER A 321 -10.15 19.28 33.55
CA SER A 321 -8.82 19.77 33.90
C SER A 321 -8.47 19.48 35.36
N LYS A 322 -7.19 19.47 35.70
CA LYS A 322 -6.75 19.37 37.10
C LYS A 322 -7.17 20.59 37.90
N ARG A 323 -7.46 20.39 39.19
CA ARG A 323 -7.60 21.47 40.17
C ARG A 323 -6.24 22.14 40.40
N LYS A 324 -6.25 23.47 40.59
CA LYS A 324 -5.03 24.26 40.89
C LYS A 324 -4.89 24.59 42.37
N ASP A 325 -5.96 24.37 43.11
CA ASP A 325 -6.18 24.68 44.53
C ASP A 325 -5.84 23.51 45.44
N THR A 326 -5.73 22.30 44.89
CA THR A 326 -5.05 21.16 45.51
C THR A 326 -3.59 21.25 45.05
N GLY A 327 -2.70 21.73 45.92
CA GLY A 327 -1.26 21.80 45.61
C GLY A 327 -0.72 20.44 45.15
N ASP A 328 0.31 20.45 44.31
CA ASP A 328 1.03 19.23 43.93
C ASP A 328 1.59 18.58 45.21
N GLU A 329 1.01 17.45 45.61
CA GLU A 329 1.72 16.41 46.37
C GLU A 329 2.38 15.42 45.40
#